data_AF-A0A850DL43-F1
#
_entry.id   AF-A0A850DL43-F1
#
_cell.length_a   1.000
_cell.length_b   1.000
_cell.length_c   1.000
_cell.angle_alpha   90.00
_cell.angle_beta   90.00
_cell.angle_gamma   90.00
#
_symmetry.space_group_name_H-M   'P 1'
#
loop_
_entity.id
_entity.type
_entity.pdbx_description
1 polymer ?
#
loop_
_entity_poly.entity_id
_entity_poly.type
_entity_poly.pdbx_seq_one_letter_code
_entity_poly.pdbx_strand_id
1 'polypeptide(L)'
;APTTGTGIILTIESDGSYTEYGLLQNTVYSCSTKLTTRTEGKVSVEGAKTTFKPSKVKTRMTGCGSGDESEKDGTKVTRVATYEFTKDSYSGKQVLKFTDDQGQTSQYQPVD
;
A
#
# COMPACT_ATOMS: atom_id res chain seq x y z
N ALA A 1 11.80 5.94 15.98
CA ALA A 1 11.28 5.54 14.66
C ALA A 1 12.14 4.41 14.13
N PRO A 2 11.62 3.41 13.40
CA PRO A 2 12.44 2.30 12.96
C PRO A 2 13.57 2.81 12.05
N THR A 3 14.77 2.28 12.24
CA THR A 3 15.96 2.59 11.45
C THR A 3 15.74 2.22 9.98
N THR A 4 15.07 1.10 9.68
CA THR A 4 14.73 0.68 8.32
C THR A 4 13.43 -0.13 8.37
N GLY A 5 12.57 -0.03 7.36
CA GLY A 5 11.33 -0.81 7.31
C GLY A 5 10.43 -0.45 6.13
N THR A 6 9.46 -1.33 5.89
CA THR A 6 8.35 -1.12 4.95
C THR A 6 7.02 -1.15 5.68
N GLY A 7 6.03 -0.44 5.15
CA GLY A 7 4.67 -0.48 5.66
C GLY A 7 3.68 -0.16 4.55
N ILE A 8 2.51 -0.77 4.63
CA ILE A 8 1.38 -0.45 3.75
C ILE A 8 0.10 -0.36 4.58
N ILE A 9 -0.71 0.66 4.31
CA ILE A 9 -2.02 0.85 4.93
C ILE A 9 -3.02 1.02 3.80
N LEU A 10 -4.07 0.21 3.82
CA LEU A 10 -5.21 0.30 2.91
C LEU A 10 -6.45 0.67 3.71
N THR A 11 -7.05 1.81 3.35
CA THR A 11 -8.34 2.26 3.87
C THR A 11 -9.37 2.16 2.75
N ILE A 12 -10.49 1.49 3.00
CA ILE A 12 -11.62 1.38 2.08
C ILE A 12 -12.83 1.96 2.80
N GLU A 13 -13.42 2.99 2.22
CA GLU A 13 -14.62 3.65 2.72
C GLU A 13 -15.88 2.93 2.23
N SER A 14 -17.00 3.09 2.93
CA SER A 14 -18.27 2.48 2.57
C SER A 14 -18.83 2.94 1.21
N ASP A 15 -18.39 4.10 0.72
CA ASP A 15 -18.76 4.63 -0.60
C ASP A 15 -17.90 4.05 -1.75
N GLY A 16 -17.03 3.08 -1.42
CA GLY A 16 -16.09 2.44 -2.34
C GLY A 16 -14.90 3.32 -2.71
N SER A 17 -14.68 4.48 -2.08
CA SER A 17 -13.39 5.16 -2.19
C SER A 17 -12.33 4.40 -1.40
N TYR A 18 -11.09 4.44 -1.89
CA TYR A 18 -9.97 3.84 -1.16
C TYR A 18 -8.78 4.78 -1.16
N THR A 19 -7.97 4.66 -0.11
CA THR A 19 -6.63 5.23 -0.04
C THR A 19 -5.64 4.14 0.36
N GLU A 20 -4.57 3.97 -0.41
CA GLU A 20 -3.45 3.08 -0.13
C GLU A 20 -2.19 3.92 0.11
N TYR A 21 -1.60 3.81 1.29
CA TYR A 21 -0.35 4.44 1.67
C TYR A 21 0.76 3.40 1.75
N GLY A 22 1.84 3.61 1.01
CA GLY A 22 3.07 2.83 1.13
C GLY A 22 4.19 3.65 1.77
N LEU A 23 5.00 2.99 2.58
CA LEU A 23 6.21 3.53 3.17
C LEU A 23 7.35 2.54 2.94
N LEU A 24 8.47 3.04 2.44
CA LEU A 24 9.76 2.39 2.47
C LEU A 24 10.75 3.37 3.09
N GLN A 25 11.35 3.01 4.20
CA GLN A 25 12.34 3.83 4.90
C GLN A 25 13.62 3.02 5.07
N ASN A 26 14.76 3.64 4.78
CA ASN A 26 16.07 3.04 4.98
C ASN A 26 17.02 4.04 5.64
N THR A 27 17.61 3.68 6.78
CA THR A 27 18.61 4.49 7.47
C THR A 27 19.94 3.78 7.51
N VAL A 28 20.96 4.44 6.98
CA VAL A 28 22.34 3.94 6.92
C VAL A 28 23.25 5.05 7.46
N TYR A 29 24.15 4.77 8.40
CA TYR A 29 25.08 5.77 8.97
C TYR A 29 24.42 7.11 9.36
N SER A 30 23.32 7.07 10.13
CA SER A 30 22.53 8.25 10.56
C SER A 30 21.86 9.03 9.42
N CYS A 31 21.77 8.43 8.24
CA CYS A 31 21.25 9.03 7.01
C CYS A 31 19.98 8.28 6.58
N SER A 32 18.81 8.90 6.76
CA SER A 32 17.52 8.28 6.42
C SER A 32 17.05 8.71 5.03
N THR A 33 16.73 7.73 4.20
CA THR A 33 15.96 7.93 2.96
C THR A 33 14.56 7.39 3.16
N LYS A 34 13.56 8.13 2.68
CA LYS A 34 12.15 7.76 2.81
C LYS A 34 11.47 7.86 1.45
N LEU A 35 10.82 6.79 1.04
CA LEU A 35 9.93 6.75 -0.10
C LEU A 35 8.52 6.50 0.42
N THR A 36 7.59 7.41 0.10
CA THR A 36 6.18 7.26 0.41
C THR A 36 5.36 7.26 -0.86
N THR A 37 4.40 6.37 -0.95
CA THR A 37 3.39 6.36 -2.01
C THR A 37 2.02 6.63 -1.41
N ARG A 38 1.19 7.34 -2.16
CA ARG A 38 -0.23 7.56 -1.85
C ARG A 38 -1.03 7.32 -3.11
N THR A 39 -1.90 6.32 -3.07
CA THR A 39 -2.83 6.00 -4.13
C THR A 39 -4.24 6.25 -3.64
N GLU A 40 -5.04 6.96 -4.42
CA GLU A 40 -6.47 7.17 -4.16
C GLU A 40 -7.26 6.69 -5.36
N GLY A 41 -8.48 6.21 -5.14
CA GLY A 41 -9.34 5.80 -6.22
C GLY A 41 -10.67 5.23 -5.77
N LYS A 42 -11.27 4.42 -6.65
CA LYS A 42 -12.47 3.65 -6.36
C LYS A 42 -12.15 2.16 -6.39
N VAL A 43 -12.76 1.42 -5.46
CA VAL A 43 -12.74 -0.03 -5.41
C VAL A 43 -14.15 -0.55 -5.65
N SER A 44 -14.28 -1.62 -6.45
CA SER A 44 -15.54 -2.34 -6.65
C SER A 44 -15.32 -3.84 -6.41
N VAL A 45 -16.36 -4.50 -5.92
CA VAL A 45 -16.37 -5.95 -5.67
C VAL A 45 -17.50 -6.57 -6.48
N GLU A 46 -17.16 -7.51 -7.34
CA GLU A 46 -18.10 -8.29 -8.15
C GLU A 46 -17.83 -9.77 -7.92
N GLY A 47 -18.67 -10.40 -7.09
CA GLY A 47 -18.44 -11.76 -6.63
C GLY A 47 -17.12 -11.88 -5.86
N ALA A 48 -16.21 -12.73 -6.35
CA ALA A 48 -14.88 -12.94 -5.75
C ALA A 48 -13.82 -11.97 -6.27
N LYS A 49 -14.14 -11.10 -7.24
CA LYS A 49 -13.18 -10.18 -7.86
C LYS A 49 -13.30 -8.80 -7.25
N THR A 50 -12.17 -8.23 -6.86
CA THR A 50 -12.00 -6.85 -6.41
C THR A 50 -11.22 -6.08 -7.46
N THR A 51 -11.74 -4.93 -7.88
CA THR A 51 -11.09 -4.05 -8.86
C THR A 51 -10.74 -2.73 -8.21
N PHE A 52 -9.46 -2.38 -8.18
CA PHE A 52 -8.96 -1.08 -7.75
C PHE A 52 -8.68 -0.21 -8.96
N LYS A 53 -9.39 0.92 -9.06
CA LYS A 53 -9.22 1.91 -10.13
C LYS A 53 -8.65 3.20 -9.54
N PRO A 54 -7.33 3.42 -9.62
CA PRO A 54 -6.70 4.62 -9.09
C PRO A 54 -7.10 5.86 -9.89
N SER A 55 -7.48 6.93 -9.20
CA SER A 55 -7.70 8.26 -9.76
C SER A 55 -6.50 9.18 -9.54
N LYS A 56 -5.70 8.93 -8.48
CA LYS A 56 -4.50 9.71 -8.13
C LYS A 56 -3.42 8.78 -7.57
N VAL A 57 -2.17 9.00 -8.00
CA VAL A 57 -1.00 8.31 -7.46
C VAL A 57 0.09 9.35 -7.28
N LYS A 58 0.61 9.46 -6.06
CA LYS A 58 1.74 10.33 -5.72
C LYS A 58 2.84 9.50 -5.12
N THR A 59 4.07 9.76 -5.55
CA THR A 59 5.28 9.19 -4.98
C THR A 59 6.17 10.33 -4.53
N ARG A 60 6.53 10.33 -3.24
CA ARG A 60 7.43 11.30 -2.63
C ARG A 60 8.66 10.60 -2.11
N MET A 61 9.83 11.12 -2.47
CA MET A 61 11.12 10.67 -1.98
C MET A 61 11.78 11.81 -1.19
N THR A 62 12.19 11.51 0.03
CA THR A 62 12.99 12.39 0.88
C THR A 62 14.39 11.80 1.01
N GLY A 63 15.38 12.54 0.52
CA GLY A 63 16.80 12.17 0.59
C GLY A 63 17.46 12.65 1.88
N CYS A 64 18.69 12.22 2.09
CA CYS A 64 19.49 12.59 3.24
C CYS A 64 20.47 13.71 2.91
N GLY A 65 20.75 14.60 3.88
CA GLY A 65 21.84 15.58 3.83
C GLY A 65 21.48 17.00 3.39
N SER A 66 20.33 17.22 2.76
CA SER A 66 19.92 18.56 2.27
C SER A 66 18.42 18.84 2.34
N GLY A 67 17.61 17.85 2.76
CA GLY A 67 16.14 18.00 2.75
C GLY A 67 15.55 18.00 1.34
N ASP A 68 16.30 17.54 0.33
CA ASP A 68 15.77 17.40 -1.02
C ASP A 68 14.59 16.43 -1.03
N GLU A 69 13.44 17.00 -1.34
CA GLU A 69 12.20 16.28 -1.50
C GLU A 69 11.77 16.38 -2.96
N SER A 70 11.49 15.22 -3.54
CA SER A 70 10.87 15.17 -4.85
C SER A 70 9.52 14.49 -4.72
N GLU A 71 8.50 15.08 -5.34
CA GLU A 71 7.20 14.47 -5.51
C GLU A 71 6.93 14.33 -7.01
N LYS A 72 6.40 13.18 -7.42
CA LYS A 72 6.01 12.90 -8.80
C LYS A 72 4.68 12.20 -8.83
N ASP A 73 3.95 12.42 -9.92
CA ASP A 73 2.78 11.61 -10.25
C ASP A 73 3.23 10.20 -10.64
N GLY A 74 2.54 9.21 -10.08
CA GLY A 74 2.73 7.81 -10.43
C GLY A 74 1.77 7.36 -11.53
N THR A 75 2.06 6.20 -12.12
CA THR A 75 1.19 5.58 -13.11
C THR A 75 -0.08 5.05 -12.46
N LYS A 76 -1.24 5.42 -13.03
CA LYS A 76 -2.55 4.93 -12.61
C LYS A 76 -2.81 3.58 -13.28
N VAL A 77 -2.51 2.49 -12.59
CA VAL A 77 -2.73 1.13 -13.09
C VAL A 77 -3.93 0.51 -12.38
N THR A 78 -4.97 0.16 -13.14
CA THR A 78 -6.10 -0.61 -12.61
C THR A 78 -5.62 -1.99 -12.22
N ARG A 79 -5.93 -2.42 -10.99
CA ARG A 79 -5.57 -3.75 -10.48
C ARG A 79 -6.83 -4.57 -10.26
N VAL A 80 -6.80 -5.83 -10.66
CA VAL A 80 -7.87 -6.79 -10.38
C VAL A 80 -7.27 -7.92 -9.56
N ALA A 81 -7.91 -8.26 -8.44
CA ALA A 81 -7.47 -9.30 -7.56
C ALA A 81 -8.66 -10.08 -7.00
N THR A 82 -8.44 -11.33 -6.61
CA THR A 82 -9.37 -12.03 -5.72
C THR A 82 -9.05 -11.69 -4.28
N TYR A 83 -10.04 -11.77 -3.39
CA TYR A 83 -9.85 -11.52 -1.96
C TYR A 83 -10.23 -12.74 -1.11
N GLU A 84 -9.57 -12.88 0.03
CA GLU A 84 -9.85 -13.90 1.03
C GLU A 84 -9.57 -13.37 2.44
N PHE A 85 -10.45 -13.68 3.39
CA PHE A 85 -10.13 -13.53 4.81
C PHE A 85 -9.45 -14.80 5.31
N THR A 86 -8.19 -14.69 5.70
CA THR A 86 -7.39 -15.82 6.16
C THR A 86 -6.74 -15.51 7.51
N LYS A 87 -6.05 -16.49 8.10
CA LYS A 87 -5.21 -16.25 9.29
C LYS A 87 -3.76 -16.14 8.85
N ASP A 88 -3.10 -15.10 9.29
CA ASP A 88 -1.65 -15.01 9.15
C ASP A 88 -0.99 -16.13 9.96
N SER A 89 -0.12 -16.90 9.31
CA SER A 89 0.49 -18.10 9.89
C SER A 89 1.46 -17.78 11.05
N TYR A 90 1.97 -16.55 11.10
CA TYR A 90 2.94 -16.13 12.10
C TYR A 90 2.26 -15.51 13.33
N SER A 91 1.36 -14.56 13.13
CA SER A 91 0.66 -13.85 14.21
C SER A 91 -0.63 -14.52 14.66
N GLY A 92 -1.17 -15.45 13.86
CA GLY A 92 -2.47 -16.08 14.08
C GLY A 92 -3.67 -15.14 13.91
N LYS A 93 -3.42 -13.85 13.61
CA LYS A 93 -4.45 -12.83 13.43
C LYS A 93 -5.17 -13.00 12.09
N GLN A 94 -6.43 -12.58 12.05
CA GLN A 94 -7.18 -12.51 10.80
C GLN A 94 -6.59 -11.41 9.91
N VAL A 95 -6.41 -11.71 8.62
CA VAL A 95 -5.91 -10.79 7.60
C VAL A 95 -6.77 -10.84 6.35
N LEU A 96 -6.85 -9.72 5.66
CA LEU A 96 -7.39 -9.63 4.31
C LEU A 96 -6.25 -9.85 3.31
N LYS A 97 -6.36 -10.90 2.49
CA LYS A 97 -5.40 -11.23 1.45
C LYS A 97 -5.99 -10.93 0.08
N PHE A 98 -5.24 -10.24 -0.77
CA PHE A 98 -5.54 -10.11 -2.19
C PHE A 98 -4.56 -10.94 -3.01
N THR A 99 -5.03 -11.59 -4.07
CA THR A 99 -4.21 -12.34 -5.03
C THR A 99 -4.49 -11.84 -6.44
N ASP A 100 -3.47 -11.35 -7.15
CA ASP A 100 -3.61 -10.88 -8.53
C ASP A 100 -3.62 -12.03 -9.56
N ASP A 101 -3.74 -11.68 -10.84
CA ASP A 101 -3.75 -12.62 -11.96
C ASP A 101 -2.40 -13.30 -12.21
N GLN A 102 -1.32 -12.76 -11.65
CA GLN A 102 0.02 -13.36 -11.65
C GLN A 102 0.29 -14.24 -10.43
N GLY A 103 -0.67 -14.35 -9.51
CA GLY A 103 -0.54 -15.10 -8.26
C GLY A 103 0.25 -14.36 -7.17
N GLN A 104 0.58 -13.08 -7.36
CA GLN A 104 1.21 -12.29 -6.30
C GLN A 104 0.19 -11.92 -5.24
N THR A 105 0.62 -11.96 -3.98
CA THR A 105 -0.27 -11.79 -2.84
C THR A 105 0.11 -10.56 -2.02
N SER A 106 -0.89 -9.77 -1.63
CA SER A 106 -0.74 -8.71 -0.62
C SER A 106 -1.65 -9.01 0.57
N GLN A 107 -1.19 -8.68 1.79
CA GLN A 107 -1.90 -8.98 3.03
C GLN A 107 -2.03 -7.72 3.89
N TYR A 108 -3.22 -7.54 4.44
CA TYR A 108 -3.59 -6.39 5.26
C TYR A 108 -4.18 -6.88 6.59
N GLN A 109 -3.57 -6.45 7.69
CA GLN A 109 -4.14 -6.64 9.01
C GLN A 109 -5.16 -5.52 9.29
N PRO A 110 -6.35 -5.83 9.83
CA PRO A 110 -7.26 -4.82 10.34
C PRO A 110 -6.57 -3.96 11.39
N VAL A 111 -6.87 -2.66 11.37
CA VAL A 111 -6.42 -1.70 12.39
C VAL A 111 -7.60 -1.54 13.35
N ASP A 112 -7.38 -1.80 14.65
CA ASP A 112 -8.37 -1.61 15.71
C ASP A 112 -8.62 -0.12 16.00
#